data_AF-A0ABD3VBH9-F1
#
_entry.id   AF-A0ABD3VBH9-F1
#
_cell.length_a   1.000
_cell.length_b   1.000
_cell.length_c   1.000
_cell.angle_alpha   90.00
_cell.angle_beta   90.00
_cell.angle_gamma   90.00
#
_symmetry.space_group_name_H-M   'P 1'
#
loop_
_entity.id
_entity.type
_entity.pdbx_description
1 polymer ?
#
loop_
_entity_poly.entity_id
_entity_poly.type
_entity_poly.pdbx_seq_one_letter_code
_entity_poly.pdbx_strand_id
1 'polypeptide(L)'
;MGKAKKNRTKMHVTAPKPRDDKVMDQAMDKVEIVDQALTEGETMFSLAQPFKLPENLFKNVKIGKEALQLQKLPDFDAKSTITNKSLKGLQLRKKDKRKLRHELWNQKVNAIQEAKKKEKEKKQRQKTPVVGDIGSLVEALPTLELLMKGSPVSANKESERNRKPKGIDKEKKRKQQALQDISLFQQVLKHPAFQENPTATITEHLHNKLKQEEMMDL
;
A
#
# COMPACT_ATOMS: atom_id res chain seq x y z
N MET A 1 -47.31 24.89 2.08
CA MET A 1 -46.74 23.55 1.77
C MET A 1 -45.25 23.53 2.14
N GLY A 2 -44.92 23.28 3.42
CA GLY A 2 -43.54 23.29 3.92
C GLY A 2 -42.81 21.97 3.64
N LYS A 3 -41.56 22.04 3.14
CA LYS A 3 -40.76 20.84 2.85
C LYS A 3 -40.33 20.16 4.14
N ALA A 4 -40.71 18.90 4.32
CA ALA A 4 -40.30 18.07 5.45
C ALA A 4 -38.77 17.91 5.48
N LYS A 5 -38.15 18.31 6.59
CA LYS A 5 -36.72 18.08 6.85
C LYS A 5 -36.52 16.59 7.15
N LYS A 6 -35.73 15.91 6.32
CA LYS A 6 -35.35 14.51 6.57
C LYS A 6 -34.41 14.45 7.77
N ASN A 7 -34.81 13.73 8.80
CA ASN A 7 -33.96 13.42 9.96
C ASN A 7 -32.81 12.54 9.51
N ARG A 8 -31.59 13.05 9.67
CA ARG A 8 -30.37 12.37 9.26
C ARG A 8 -29.81 11.65 10.47
N THR A 9 -29.75 10.32 10.42
CA THR A 9 -29.18 9.49 11.48
C THR A 9 -27.66 9.68 11.52
N LYS A 10 -27.12 10.00 12.71
CA LYS A 10 -25.67 10.06 12.93
C LYS A 10 -25.17 8.64 13.16
N MET A 11 -24.27 8.17 12.31
CA MET A 11 -23.69 6.81 12.34
C MET A 11 -22.41 6.71 13.19
N HIS A 12 -22.06 7.75 13.96
CA HIS A 12 -20.84 7.78 14.76
C HIS A 12 -21.17 7.97 16.24
N VAL A 13 -20.54 7.14 17.08
CA VAL A 13 -20.57 7.27 18.55
C VAL A 13 -19.69 8.45 18.93
N THR A 14 -20.24 9.43 19.63
CA THR A 14 -19.49 10.58 20.14
C THR A 14 -18.54 10.14 21.25
N ALA A 15 -17.30 10.65 21.23
CA ALA A 15 -16.28 10.33 22.21
C ALA A 15 -16.76 10.66 23.65
N PRO A 16 -16.47 9.80 24.65
CA PRO A 16 -16.77 10.09 26.04
C PRO A 16 -15.96 11.31 26.49
N LYS A 17 -16.64 12.30 27.07
CA LYS A 17 -15.98 13.45 27.68
C LYS A 17 -15.25 12.99 28.96
N PRO A 18 -14.04 13.51 29.25
CA PRO A 18 -13.40 13.29 30.53
C PRO A 18 -14.28 13.87 31.64
N ARG A 19 -14.45 13.11 32.72
CA ARG A 19 -15.11 13.55 33.94
C ARG A 19 -14.09 14.31 34.77
N ASP A 20 -14.45 15.51 35.22
CA ASP A 20 -13.69 16.22 36.24
C ASP A 20 -14.04 15.60 37.59
N ASP A 21 -13.12 14.83 38.15
CA ASP A 21 -13.31 14.15 39.44
C ASP A 21 -13.01 15.11 40.59
N LYS A 22 -14.07 15.52 41.32
CA LYS A 22 -13.98 15.96 42.70
C LYS A 22 -14.86 15.07 43.58
N VAL A 23 -14.19 14.09 44.20
CA VAL A 23 -14.30 13.57 45.58
C VAL A 23 -15.69 13.27 46.15
N MET A 24 -15.90 12.00 46.54
CA MET A 24 -16.19 11.59 47.94
C MET A 24 -16.12 10.06 48.08
N ASP A 25 -15.36 9.62 49.08
CA ASP A 25 -14.99 8.26 49.46
C ASP A 25 -16.12 7.45 50.14
N GLN A 26 -15.98 6.12 50.08
CA GLN A 26 -16.31 5.05 51.07
C GLN A 26 -16.61 3.74 50.30
N ALA A 27 -16.10 2.54 50.57
CA ALA A 27 -15.23 2.01 51.63
C ALA A 27 -14.70 0.61 51.20
N MET A 28 -13.51 0.23 51.73
CA MET A 28 -12.98 -1.11 52.06
C MET A 28 -12.94 -2.23 50.99
N ASP A 29 -11.75 -2.66 50.56
CA ASP A 29 -11.07 -3.81 51.18
C ASP A 29 -9.61 -3.96 50.72
N LYS A 30 -8.75 -4.35 51.66
CA LYS A 30 -7.28 -4.38 51.62
C LYS A 30 -6.74 -5.60 50.87
N VAL A 31 -5.60 -5.48 50.17
CA VAL A 31 -4.40 -6.34 50.34
C VAL A 31 -3.16 -5.53 49.93
N GLU A 32 -2.18 -5.47 50.83
CA GLU A 32 -0.88 -4.81 50.69
C GLU A 32 0.09 -5.63 49.82
N ILE A 33 0.87 -4.97 48.96
CA ILE A 33 2.22 -5.43 48.59
C ILE A 33 3.15 -4.21 48.66
N VAL A 34 4.24 -4.40 49.38
CA VAL A 34 5.28 -3.45 49.78
C VAL A 34 6.17 -3.09 48.58
N ASP A 35 6.28 -1.81 48.25
CA ASP A 35 7.27 -1.30 47.28
C ASP A 35 8.57 -0.93 48.02
N GLN A 36 9.64 -1.67 47.72
CA GLN A 36 11.02 -1.28 48.04
C GLN A 36 11.58 -0.39 46.93
N ALA A 37 12.20 0.71 47.34
CA ALA A 37 12.80 1.74 46.51
C ALA A 37 14.10 1.30 45.79
N LEU A 38 14.55 2.19 44.88
CA LEU A 38 15.84 2.27 44.15
C LEU A 38 15.79 1.55 42.78
N THR A 39 16.06 2.17 41.63
CA THR A 39 17.09 3.16 41.28
C THR A 39 16.73 3.88 39.98
N GLU A 40 17.28 5.08 39.86
CA GLU A 40 17.19 6.02 38.76
C GLU A 40 17.84 5.48 37.48
N GLY A 41 17.24 5.80 36.32
CA GLY A 41 17.98 5.84 35.07
C GLY A 41 17.25 5.32 33.85
N GLU A 42 16.14 5.95 33.43
CA GLU A 42 15.74 5.88 32.02
C GLU A 42 15.27 7.25 31.53
N THR A 43 16.06 7.81 30.62
CA THR A 43 15.79 9.07 29.93
C THR A 43 14.47 8.97 29.16
N MET A 44 13.48 9.69 29.66
CA MET A 44 12.24 10.01 28.95
C MET A 44 12.58 10.64 27.61
N PHE A 45 12.36 9.90 26.51
CA PHE A 45 12.51 10.40 25.15
C PHE A 45 11.47 11.50 24.91
N SER A 46 11.89 12.76 25.00
CA SER A 46 11.00 13.91 24.85
C SER A 46 10.59 14.08 23.38
N LEU A 47 9.29 13.95 23.12
CA LEU A 47 8.65 14.07 21.80
C LEU A 47 8.48 15.56 21.37
N ALA A 48 9.49 16.40 21.60
CA ALA A 48 9.34 17.85 21.46
C ALA A 48 10.52 18.54 20.74
N GLN A 49 11.16 17.87 19.79
CA GLN A 49 12.11 18.51 18.88
C GLN A 49 11.52 18.58 17.47
N PRO A 50 11.29 19.78 16.90
CA PRO A 50 10.91 19.90 15.50
C PRO A 50 12.08 19.43 14.65
N PHE A 51 11.89 18.34 13.90
CA PHE A 51 12.87 17.78 13.00
C PHE A 51 13.25 18.85 11.95
N LYS A 52 14.43 19.46 12.08
CA LYS A 52 14.92 20.47 11.13
C LYS A 52 15.36 19.76 9.86
N LEU A 53 14.59 19.96 8.79
CA LEU A 53 14.96 19.46 7.46
C LEU A 53 16.20 20.20 6.95
N PRO A 54 17.18 19.51 6.35
CA PRO A 54 18.33 20.17 5.74
C PRO A 54 17.87 20.97 4.52
N GLU A 55 18.25 22.25 4.47
CA GLU A 55 17.79 23.22 3.46
C GLU A 55 18.16 22.83 2.01
N ASN A 56 19.07 21.88 1.83
CA ASN A 56 19.68 21.56 0.54
C ASN A 56 19.56 20.09 0.12
N LEU A 57 18.49 19.40 0.51
CA LEU A 57 18.29 17.97 0.19
C LEU A 57 18.31 17.67 -1.34
N PHE A 58 17.94 18.63 -2.18
CA PHE A 58 17.77 18.43 -3.63
C PHE A 58 18.79 19.19 -4.50
N LYS A 59 19.86 19.75 -3.91
CA LYS A 59 20.83 20.60 -4.65
C LYS A 59 21.46 19.90 -5.86
N ASN A 60 21.56 18.56 -5.83
CA ASN A 60 22.18 17.77 -6.89
C ASN A 60 21.18 17.11 -7.86
N VAL A 61 19.88 17.34 -7.69
CA VAL A 61 18.85 16.69 -8.50
C VAL A 61 18.44 17.59 -9.66
N LYS A 62 19.03 17.35 -10.84
CA LYS A 62 18.71 18.06 -12.09
C LYS A 62 17.50 17.40 -12.77
N ILE A 63 16.28 17.81 -12.43
CA ILE A 63 15.06 17.33 -13.11
C ILE A 63 14.83 18.17 -14.37
N GLY A 64 15.25 17.65 -15.53
CA GLY A 64 14.96 18.24 -16.83
C GLY A 64 13.49 18.02 -17.25
N LYS A 65 12.94 18.92 -18.09
CA LYS A 65 11.57 18.81 -18.61
C LYS A 65 11.33 17.52 -19.41
N GLU A 66 12.37 17.01 -20.05
CA GLU A 66 12.34 15.78 -20.86
C GLU A 66 12.16 14.53 -20.00
N ALA A 67 12.81 14.47 -18.83
CA ALA A 67 12.69 13.36 -17.89
C ALA A 67 11.25 13.19 -17.36
N LEU A 68 10.49 14.28 -17.29
CA LEU A 68 9.08 14.27 -16.89
C LEU A 68 8.14 13.78 -18.00
N GLN A 69 8.52 13.96 -19.28
CA GLN A 69 7.68 13.59 -20.43
C GLN A 69 7.73 12.10 -20.77
N LEU A 70 8.77 11.39 -20.31
CA LEU A 70 8.95 9.94 -20.52
C LEU A 70 8.10 9.08 -19.58
N GLN A 71 7.62 9.63 -18.45
CA GLN A 71 6.69 8.96 -17.54
C GLN A 71 5.22 9.15 -17.97
N LYS A 72 4.87 8.76 -19.20
CA LYS A 72 3.45 8.68 -19.60
C LYS A 72 2.85 7.38 -19.09
N LEU A 73 2.16 7.44 -17.94
CA LEU A 73 1.29 6.35 -17.51
C LEU A 73 0.17 6.13 -18.54
N PRO A 74 -0.46 4.94 -18.60
CA PRO A 74 -1.62 4.71 -19.45
C PRO A 74 -2.68 5.79 -19.20
N ASP A 75 -3.22 6.36 -20.28
CA ASP A 75 -4.13 7.53 -20.26
C ASP A 75 -5.33 7.38 -19.32
N PHE A 76 -5.71 6.13 -19.05
CA PHE A 76 -6.80 5.77 -18.16
C PHE A 76 -6.50 5.99 -16.67
N ASP A 77 -5.24 5.83 -16.25
CA ASP A 77 -4.80 5.93 -14.84
C ASP A 77 -4.07 7.24 -14.55
N ALA A 78 -3.51 7.90 -15.57
CA ALA A 78 -2.90 9.22 -15.46
C ALA A 78 -3.92 10.34 -15.15
N LYS A 79 -5.20 10.14 -15.50
CA LYS A 79 -6.25 11.14 -15.33
C LYS A 79 -7.04 10.84 -14.08
N SER A 80 -6.58 11.39 -12.95
CA SER A 80 -7.48 11.69 -11.84
C SER A 80 -8.72 12.39 -12.40
N THR A 81 -9.91 11.94 -11.99
CA THR A 81 -11.22 12.42 -12.46
C THR A 81 -11.16 13.91 -12.77
N ILE A 82 -11.40 14.30 -14.02
CA ILE A 82 -11.29 15.66 -14.54
C ILE A 82 -11.87 16.65 -13.55
N THR A 83 -10.98 17.23 -12.75
CA THR A 83 -11.33 18.27 -11.81
C THR A 83 -11.51 19.55 -12.61
N ASN A 84 -12.17 20.56 -12.04
CA ASN A 84 -12.29 21.88 -12.68
C ASN A 84 -10.93 22.46 -13.12
N LYS A 85 -9.81 21.99 -12.56
CA LYS A 85 -8.44 22.35 -12.95
C LYS A 85 -8.03 21.80 -14.32
N SER A 86 -8.44 20.58 -14.69
CA SER A 86 -8.10 19.97 -16.00
C SER A 86 -8.87 20.58 -17.18
N LEU A 87 -10.00 21.24 -16.91
CA LEU A 87 -10.76 22.02 -17.89
C LEU A 87 -10.40 23.51 -17.85
N LYS A 88 -9.46 23.90 -16.98
CA LYS A 88 -9.02 25.29 -16.85
C LYS A 88 -8.07 25.58 -18.01
N GLY A 89 -8.50 26.44 -18.92
CA GLY A 89 -7.81 26.74 -20.18
C GLY A 89 -8.69 26.53 -21.41
N LEU A 90 -9.67 25.61 -21.34
CA LEU A 90 -10.70 25.46 -22.36
C LEU A 90 -11.88 26.41 -22.05
N GLN A 91 -12.08 27.44 -22.86
CA GLN A 91 -13.22 28.37 -22.78
C GLN A 91 -14.53 27.70 -23.24
N LEU A 92 -14.91 26.59 -22.60
CA LEU A 92 -16.17 25.88 -22.87
C LEU A 92 -17.32 26.43 -22.03
N ARG A 93 -18.53 26.41 -22.58
CA ARG A 93 -19.76 26.76 -21.83
C ARG A 93 -20.00 25.77 -20.70
N LYS A 94 -20.75 26.20 -19.68
CA LYS A 94 -21.07 25.38 -18.49
C LYS A 94 -21.78 24.07 -18.88
N LYS A 95 -22.63 24.12 -19.92
CA LYS A 95 -23.35 22.95 -20.47
C LYS A 95 -22.37 21.93 -21.03
N ASP A 96 -21.42 22.36 -21.86
CA ASP A 96 -20.43 21.49 -22.50
C ASP A 96 -19.47 20.90 -21.46
N LYS A 97 -19.02 21.70 -20.49
CA LYS A 97 -18.22 21.20 -19.36
C LYS A 97 -18.96 20.12 -18.56
N ARG A 98 -20.28 20.25 -18.39
CA ARG A 98 -21.09 19.22 -17.71
C ARG A 98 -21.20 17.95 -18.56
N LYS A 99 -21.47 18.09 -19.86
CA LYS A 99 -21.58 16.97 -20.79
C LYS A 99 -20.27 16.18 -20.85
N LEU A 100 -19.15 16.87 -21.03
CA LEU A 100 -17.82 16.28 -21.07
C LEU A 100 -17.48 15.51 -19.79
N ARG A 101 -17.78 16.06 -18.61
CA ARG A 101 -17.59 15.34 -17.35
C ARG A 101 -18.43 14.06 -17.27
N HIS A 102 -19.67 14.11 -17.74
CA HIS A 102 -20.55 12.95 -17.76
C HIS A 102 -20.07 11.87 -18.73
N GLU A 103 -19.71 12.26 -19.96
CA GLU A 103 -19.18 11.35 -20.98
C GLU A 103 -17.89 10.66 -20.51
N LEU A 104 -16.96 11.42 -19.95
CA LEU A 104 -15.68 10.88 -19.47
C LEU A 104 -15.86 9.99 -18.23
N TRP A 105 -16.84 10.30 -17.37
CA TRP A 105 -17.21 9.42 -16.28
C TRP A 105 -17.82 8.10 -16.79
N ASN A 106 -18.73 8.16 -17.78
CA ASN A 106 -19.31 6.97 -18.41
C ASN A 106 -18.23 6.12 -19.10
N GLN A 107 -17.32 6.75 -19.86
CA GLN A 107 -16.18 6.06 -20.47
C GLN A 107 -15.33 5.34 -19.41
N LYS A 108 -15.10 5.98 -18.26
CA LYS A 108 -14.38 5.37 -17.15
C LYS A 108 -15.10 4.14 -16.59
N VAL A 109 -16.40 4.26 -16.36
CA VAL A 109 -17.22 3.15 -15.85
C VAL A 109 -17.23 1.99 -16.85
N ASN A 110 -17.44 2.28 -18.13
CA ASN A 110 -17.46 1.29 -19.20
C ASN A 110 -16.12 0.55 -19.31
N ALA A 111 -14.99 1.26 -19.31
CA ALA A 111 -13.67 0.65 -19.35
C ALA A 111 -13.43 -0.31 -18.15
N ILE A 112 -13.89 0.04 -16.95
CA ILE A 112 -13.80 -0.85 -15.77
C ILE A 112 -14.67 -2.09 -15.97
N GLN A 113 -15.89 -1.93 -16.48
CA GLN A 113 -16.80 -3.05 -16.74
C GLN A 113 -16.25 -3.98 -17.82
N GLU A 114 -15.71 -3.42 -18.90
CA GLU A 114 -15.06 -4.17 -19.98
C GLU A 114 -13.84 -4.93 -19.47
N ALA A 115 -12.97 -4.31 -18.67
CA ALA A 115 -11.83 -4.98 -18.07
C ALA A 115 -12.26 -6.18 -17.20
N LYS A 116 -13.29 -6.00 -16.36
CA LYS A 116 -13.87 -7.09 -15.55
C LYS A 116 -14.50 -8.19 -16.40
N LYS A 117 -15.20 -7.83 -17.48
CA LYS A 117 -15.82 -8.79 -18.42
C LYS A 117 -14.73 -9.62 -19.11
N LYS A 118 -13.69 -8.97 -19.63
CA LYS A 118 -12.52 -9.63 -20.23
C LYS A 118 -11.83 -10.58 -19.25
N GLU A 119 -11.63 -10.18 -17.99
CA GLU A 119 -11.04 -11.05 -16.96
C GLU A 119 -11.91 -12.31 -16.70
N LYS A 120 -13.23 -12.15 -16.61
CA LYS A 120 -14.15 -13.28 -16.46
C LYS A 120 -14.08 -14.22 -17.66
N GLU A 121 -14.12 -13.68 -18.88
CA GLU A 121 -14.03 -14.48 -20.10
C GLU A 121 -12.71 -15.24 -20.20
N LYS A 122 -11.57 -14.62 -19.86
CA LYS A 122 -10.27 -15.30 -19.78
C LYS A 122 -10.32 -16.48 -18.81
N LYS A 123 -10.88 -16.29 -17.61
CA LYS A 123 -11.03 -17.39 -16.63
C LYS A 123 -11.91 -18.52 -17.14
N GLN A 124 -12.93 -18.22 -17.94
CA GLN A 124 -13.79 -19.26 -18.53
C GLN A 124 -13.06 -20.01 -19.66
N ARG A 125 -12.31 -19.30 -20.51
CA ARG A 125 -11.48 -19.90 -21.58
C ARG A 125 -10.35 -20.77 -21.03
N GLN A 126 -9.71 -20.34 -19.94
CA GLN A 126 -8.69 -21.14 -19.25
C GLN A 126 -9.24 -22.44 -18.66
N LYS A 127 -10.54 -22.48 -18.32
CA LYS A 127 -11.18 -23.67 -17.76
C LYS A 127 -11.61 -24.68 -18.80
N THR A 128 -11.76 -24.29 -20.07
CA THR A 128 -12.14 -25.23 -21.15
C THR A 128 -10.92 -26.05 -21.57
N PRO A 129 -10.86 -27.36 -21.28
CA PRO A 129 -9.64 -28.15 -21.46
C PRO A 129 -9.41 -28.63 -22.91
N VAL A 130 -10.47 -28.68 -23.72
CA VAL A 130 -10.47 -29.31 -25.06
C VAL A 130 -9.83 -28.44 -26.13
N VAL A 131 -9.75 -27.13 -25.90
CA VAL A 131 -9.11 -26.16 -26.79
C VAL A 131 -8.26 -25.27 -25.90
N GLY A 132 -6.93 -25.43 -25.93
CA GLY A 132 -6.03 -24.52 -25.20
C GLY A 132 -6.37 -23.05 -25.49
N ASP A 133 -6.07 -22.13 -24.56
CA ASP A 133 -6.49 -20.73 -24.67
C ASP A 133 -5.78 -19.98 -25.82
N ILE A 134 -6.36 -20.05 -27.03
CA ILE A 134 -5.90 -19.31 -28.23
C ILE A 134 -5.98 -17.79 -27.99
N GLY A 135 -6.82 -17.33 -27.07
CA GLY A 135 -6.95 -15.91 -26.75
C GLY A 135 -5.68 -15.30 -26.17
N SER A 136 -4.87 -16.10 -25.47
CA SER A 136 -3.56 -15.66 -24.96
C SER A 136 -2.59 -15.30 -26.09
N LEU A 137 -2.57 -16.07 -27.17
CA LEU A 137 -1.73 -15.81 -28.35
C LEU A 137 -2.15 -14.51 -29.03
N VAL A 138 -3.46 -14.29 -29.20
CA VAL A 138 -3.99 -13.07 -29.83
C VAL A 138 -3.68 -11.83 -28.99
N GLU A 139 -3.74 -11.92 -27.65
CA GLU A 139 -3.42 -10.80 -26.77
C GLU A 139 -1.92 -10.46 -26.74
N ALA A 140 -1.05 -11.46 -26.94
CA ALA A 140 0.39 -11.26 -27.03
C ALA A 140 0.82 -10.56 -28.34
N LEU A 141 -0.05 -10.47 -29.33
CA LEU A 141 0.26 -9.79 -30.59
C LEU A 141 0.16 -8.26 -30.45
N PRO A 142 1.09 -7.50 -31.07
CA PRO A 142 0.98 -6.05 -31.18
C PRO A 142 -0.32 -5.65 -31.89
N THR A 143 -0.99 -4.60 -31.39
CA THR A 143 -2.10 -3.99 -32.13
C THR A 143 -1.59 -3.27 -33.36
N LEU A 144 -2.41 -3.22 -34.43
CA LEU A 144 -2.05 -2.53 -35.67
C LEU A 144 -1.66 -1.06 -35.43
N GLU A 145 -2.32 -0.38 -34.51
CA GLU A 145 -1.98 0.99 -34.08
C GLU A 145 -0.56 1.08 -33.51
N LEU A 146 -0.13 0.09 -32.72
CA LEU A 146 1.23 0.02 -32.16
C LEU A 146 2.26 -0.16 -33.27
N LEU A 147 1.93 -0.98 -34.27
CA LEU A 147 2.80 -1.25 -35.41
C LEU A 147 2.94 -0.01 -36.32
N MET A 148 1.82 0.66 -36.59
CA MET A 148 1.78 1.89 -37.41
C MET A 148 2.48 3.07 -36.74
N LYS A 149 2.56 3.11 -35.40
CA LYS A 149 3.16 4.22 -34.66
C LYS A 149 4.70 4.19 -34.61
N GLY A 150 5.33 3.15 -35.17
CA GLY A 150 6.78 2.96 -35.11
C GLY A 150 7.22 2.57 -33.71
N SER A 151 7.69 1.33 -33.54
CA SER A 151 8.18 0.83 -32.26
C SER A 151 9.44 1.61 -31.83
N PRO A 152 9.49 2.27 -30.66
CA PRO A 152 10.75 2.35 -29.95
C PRO A 152 11.04 0.95 -29.44
N VAL A 153 11.87 0.23 -30.19
CA VAL A 153 12.57 -0.97 -29.70
C VAL A 153 13.29 -0.56 -28.41
N SER A 154 13.13 -1.37 -27.35
CA SER A 154 13.67 -1.21 -26.00
C SER A 154 12.83 -0.40 -25.00
N ALA A 155 11.99 -1.11 -24.23
CA ALA A 155 11.75 -0.82 -22.82
C ALA A 155 11.09 -1.99 -22.08
N ASN A 156 11.43 -3.25 -22.40
CA ASN A 156 11.33 -4.32 -21.40
C ASN A 156 12.55 -4.28 -20.47
N LYS A 157 12.88 -3.08 -19.97
CA LYS A 157 13.53 -3.01 -18.66
C LYS A 157 12.40 -3.21 -17.70
N GLU A 158 12.32 -4.45 -17.22
CA GLU A 158 11.65 -4.82 -15.99
C GLU A 158 11.95 -3.71 -14.98
N SER A 159 11.00 -2.78 -14.87
CA SER A 159 11.14 -1.70 -13.91
C SER A 159 11.07 -2.41 -12.58
N GLU A 160 12.23 -2.59 -11.95
CA GLU A 160 12.33 -2.61 -10.51
C GLU A 160 11.63 -1.34 -10.05
N ARG A 161 10.32 -1.48 -9.86
CA ARG A 161 9.48 -0.40 -9.41
C ARG A 161 10.10 -0.06 -8.08
N ASN A 162 10.65 1.15 -7.97
CA ASN A 162 10.91 1.80 -6.69
C ASN A 162 9.58 1.82 -5.93
N ARG A 163 9.22 0.68 -5.34
CA ARG A 163 8.00 0.49 -4.57
C ARG A 163 8.31 1.28 -3.32
N LYS A 164 7.64 2.42 -3.18
CA LYS A 164 7.61 3.17 -1.92
C LYS A 164 7.43 2.14 -0.79
N PRO A 165 8.22 2.24 0.30
CA PRO A 165 8.10 1.28 1.40
C PRO A 165 6.63 1.18 1.77
N LYS A 166 6.09 -0.04 1.73
CA LYS A 166 4.70 -0.28 2.09
C LYS A 166 4.52 0.25 3.52
N GLY A 167 3.40 0.95 3.76
CA GLY A 167 3.03 1.34 5.12
C GLY A 167 2.90 0.13 6.03
N ILE A 168 2.82 0.38 7.33
CA ILE A 168 2.69 -0.66 8.37
C ILE A 168 1.59 -1.66 7.98
N ASP A 169 1.92 -2.95 8.02
CA ASP A 169 0.98 -4.03 7.74
C ASP A 169 -0.23 -4.00 8.70
N LYS A 170 -1.38 -4.49 8.24
CA LYS A 170 -2.59 -4.56 9.06
C LYS A 170 -2.33 -5.32 10.36
N GLU A 171 -2.91 -4.85 11.46
CA GLU A 171 -2.73 -5.42 12.80
C GLU A 171 -2.92 -6.95 12.85
N LYS A 172 -3.97 -7.48 12.20
CA LYS A 172 -4.22 -8.92 12.12
C LYS A 172 -3.06 -9.70 11.51
N LYS A 173 -2.46 -9.17 10.43
CA LYS A 173 -1.33 -9.82 9.74
C LYS A 173 -0.09 -9.79 10.63
N ARG A 174 0.18 -8.66 11.29
CA ARG A 174 1.28 -8.55 12.25
C ARG A 174 1.13 -9.52 13.42
N LYS A 175 -0.08 -9.64 13.98
CA LYS A 175 -0.39 -10.59 15.06
C LYS A 175 -0.16 -12.03 14.60
N GLN A 176 -0.60 -12.38 13.40
CA GLN A 176 -0.38 -13.71 12.84
C GLN A 176 1.11 -13.99 12.63
N GLN A 177 1.86 -13.02 12.10
CA GLN A 177 3.30 -13.15 11.91
C GLN A 177 4.02 -13.30 13.25
N ALA A 178 3.69 -12.48 14.26
CA ALA A 178 4.26 -12.61 15.59
C ALA A 178 4.02 -14.00 16.22
N LEU A 179 2.82 -14.59 16.03
CA LEU A 179 2.55 -15.95 16.50
C LEU A 179 3.36 -17.01 15.74
N GLN A 180 3.57 -16.82 14.43
CA GLN A 180 4.43 -17.69 13.63
C GLN A 180 5.89 -17.59 14.09
N ASP A 181 6.37 -16.38 14.35
CA ASP A 181 7.72 -16.12 14.83
C ASP A 181 7.95 -16.77 16.21
N ILE A 182 6.99 -16.63 17.14
CA ILE A 182 7.05 -17.31 18.44
C ILE A 182 7.14 -18.84 18.27
N SER A 183 6.29 -19.42 17.42
CA SER A 183 6.31 -20.86 17.16
C SER A 183 7.65 -21.30 16.56
N LEU A 184 8.21 -20.52 15.65
CA LEU A 184 9.50 -20.79 15.03
C LEU A 184 10.62 -20.75 16.08
N PHE A 185 10.65 -19.71 16.93
CA PHE A 185 11.65 -19.61 17.99
C PHE A 185 11.57 -20.78 18.97
N GLN A 186 10.37 -21.21 19.35
CA GLN A 186 10.20 -22.40 20.19
C GLN A 186 10.77 -23.66 19.52
N GLN A 187 10.68 -23.79 18.20
CA GLN A 187 11.29 -24.91 17.47
C GLN A 187 12.81 -24.82 17.45
N VAL A 188 13.36 -23.63 17.19
CA VAL A 188 14.82 -23.39 17.19
C VAL A 188 15.42 -23.71 18.57
N LEU A 189 14.76 -23.27 19.65
CA LEU A 189 15.19 -23.55 21.02
C LEU A 189 15.17 -25.04 21.38
N LYS A 190 14.34 -25.84 20.71
CA LYS A 190 14.28 -27.30 20.90
C LYS A 190 15.32 -28.07 20.09
N HIS A 191 15.99 -27.42 19.13
CA HIS A 191 16.93 -28.10 18.25
C HIS A 191 18.27 -28.37 18.98
N PRO A 192 18.80 -29.60 18.95
CA PRO A 192 19.99 -29.98 19.72
C PRO A 192 21.22 -29.15 19.34
N ALA A 193 21.47 -28.96 18.03
CA ALA A 193 22.61 -28.16 17.57
C ALA A 193 22.58 -26.71 18.10
N PHE A 194 21.39 -26.12 18.24
CA PHE A 194 21.23 -24.77 18.77
C PHE A 194 21.45 -24.72 20.29
N GLN A 195 21.05 -25.76 21.02
CA GLN A 195 21.28 -25.88 22.47
C GLN A 195 22.76 -26.08 22.80
N GLU A 196 23.47 -26.86 21.98
CA GLU A 196 24.90 -27.10 22.15
C GLU A 196 25.72 -25.83 21.86
N ASN A 197 25.54 -25.23 20.69
CA ASN A 197 26.30 -24.06 20.25
C ASN A 197 25.44 -23.12 19.38
N PRO A 198 24.76 -22.13 19.99
CA PRO A 198 23.83 -21.26 19.27
C PRO A 198 24.54 -20.35 18.26
N THR A 199 25.71 -19.82 18.62
CA THR A 199 26.48 -18.91 17.75
C THR A 199 26.96 -19.61 16.47
N ALA A 200 27.54 -20.81 16.60
CA ALA A 200 27.99 -21.61 15.47
C ALA A 200 26.84 -21.96 14.52
N THR A 201 25.72 -22.44 15.08
CA THR A 201 24.52 -22.80 14.30
C THR A 201 23.96 -21.60 13.53
N ILE A 202 23.92 -20.42 14.16
CA ILE A 202 23.48 -19.18 13.49
C ILE A 202 24.43 -18.82 12.36
N THR A 203 25.75 -18.87 12.58
CA THR A 203 26.74 -18.53 11.55
C THR A 203 26.69 -19.47 10.36
N GLU A 204 26.52 -20.77 10.59
CA GLU A 204 26.37 -21.76 9.52
C GLU A 204 25.08 -21.52 8.72
N HIS A 205 23.96 -21.25 9.40
CA HIS A 205 22.70 -20.97 8.74
C HIS A 205 22.78 -19.71 7.85
N LEU A 206 23.41 -18.64 8.34
CA LEU A 206 23.64 -17.42 7.57
C LEU A 206 24.49 -17.70 6.32
N HIS A 207 25.57 -18.48 6.46
CA HIS A 207 26.42 -18.85 5.33
C HIS A 207 25.66 -19.66 4.27
N ASN A 208 24.86 -20.63 4.70
CA ASN A 208 24.02 -21.43 3.81
C ASN A 208 22.96 -20.57 3.12
N LYS A 209 22.40 -19.58 3.83
CA LYS A 209 21.40 -18.67 3.26
C LYS A 209 21.99 -17.76 2.19
N LEU A 210 23.18 -17.19 2.42
CA LEU A 210 23.89 -16.37 1.44
C LEU A 210 24.19 -17.15 0.16
N LYS A 211 24.71 -18.39 0.30
CA LYS A 211 24.95 -19.28 -0.86
C LYS A 211 23.70 -19.58 -1.67
N GLN A 212 22.54 -19.75 -1.01
CA GLN A 212 21.28 -20.00 -1.71
C GLN A 212 20.81 -18.79 -2.52
N GLU A 213 21.02 -17.59 -1.98
CA GLU A 213 20.69 -16.34 -2.70
C GLU A 213 21.61 -16.17 -3.92
N GLU A 214 22.92 -16.39 -3.76
CA GLU A 214 23.88 -16.36 -4.87
C GLU A 214 23.56 -17.37 -5.99
N MET A 215 23.10 -18.58 -5.64
CA MET A 215 22.70 -19.60 -6.61
C MET A 215 21.38 -19.30 -7.33
N MET A 216 20.47 -18.52 -6.73
CA MET A 216 19.20 -18.14 -7.35
C MET A 216 19.31 -16.95 -8.31
N ASP A 217 20.36 -16.15 -8.18
CA ASP A 217 20.61 -14.97 -9.01
C ASP A 217 21.38 -15.29 -10.32
N LEU A 218 21.78 -16.54 -10.53
CA LEU A 218 22.41 -17.08 -11.76
C LEU A 218 21.39 -17.80 -12.65
#